data_AF-A0A7C1ID26-F1
#
_entry.id   AF-A0A7C1ID26-F1
#
_cell.length_a   1.000
_cell.length_b   1.000
_cell.length_c   1.000
_cell.angle_alpha   90.00
_cell.angle_beta   90.00
_cell.angle_gamma   90.00
#
_symmetry.space_group_name_H-M   'P 1'
#
loop_
_entity.id
_entity.type
_entity.pdbx_description
1 polymer ?
#
loop_
_entity_poly.entity_id
_entity_poly.type
_entity_poly.pdbx_seq_one_letter_code
_entity_poly.pdbx_strand_id
1 'polypeptide(L)'
;MSTLSLSEVLGNSKGNGEALVLGHCVLNMNTRAPGIAAWRGGILPLMRMLLSYHGEIHQYPCLEAAVVGMRRWWQVKEQYDTYSFRLLSRRIAEMYASYFSRVGFKKVKVLGLGLSPTCGYRYTQSDASGGGRPREREPSRNTRGG
;
A
#
# COMPACT_ATOMS: atom_id res chain seq x y z
N MET A 1 -20.72 -14.50 22.08
CA MET A 1 -20.32 -13.71 20.90
C MET A 1 -21.60 -13.12 20.33
N SER A 2 -21.78 -11.79 20.37
CA SER A 2 -22.99 -11.16 19.81
C SER A 2 -22.88 -11.09 18.29
N THR A 3 -23.81 -11.70 17.58
CA THR A 3 -23.97 -11.54 16.13
C THR A 3 -24.72 -10.25 15.84
N LEU A 4 -24.07 -9.32 15.15
CA LEU A 4 -24.71 -8.11 14.61
C LEU A 4 -25.70 -8.51 13.51
N SER A 5 -26.86 -7.86 13.45
CA SER A 5 -27.81 -8.01 12.35
C SER A 5 -27.27 -7.40 11.06
N LEU A 6 -27.76 -7.88 9.91
CA LEU A 6 -27.34 -7.38 8.60
C LEU A 6 -27.61 -5.87 8.45
N SER A 7 -28.68 -5.35 9.04
CA SER A 7 -28.99 -3.92 9.06
C SER A 7 -28.08 -3.09 9.96
N GLU A 8 -27.53 -3.68 11.03
CA GLU A 8 -26.53 -3.03 11.88
C GLU A 8 -25.14 -3.01 11.21
N VAL A 9 -24.87 -4.00 10.34
CA VAL A 9 -23.64 -4.09 9.54
C VAL A 9 -23.71 -3.20 8.29
N LEU A 10 -24.86 -3.19 7.61
CA LEU A 10 -25.07 -2.46 6.36
C LEU A 10 -25.65 -1.07 6.67
N GLY A 11 -24.76 -0.09 6.84
CA GLY A 11 -25.15 1.32 6.89
C GLY A 11 -25.80 1.80 5.59
N ASN A 12 -26.58 2.89 5.67
CA ASN A 12 -27.42 3.37 4.56
C ASN A 12 -26.81 4.55 3.77
N SER A 13 -25.49 4.69 3.75
CA SER A 13 -24.81 5.85 3.17
C SER A 13 -24.33 5.61 1.73
N LYS A 14 -24.74 6.48 0.81
CA LYS A 14 -24.04 6.62 -0.48
C LYS A 14 -22.69 7.29 -0.21
N GLY A 15 -21.60 6.71 -0.71
CA GLY A 15 -20.27 7.31 -0.62
C GLY A 15 -20.26 8.71 -1.25
N ASN A 16 -19.37 9.59 -0.78
CA ASN A 16 -19.26 10.98 -1.26
C ASN A 16 -18.73 11.13 -2.70
N GLY A 17 -18.61 10.03 -3.46
CA GLY A 17 -18.02 9.99 -4.80
C GLY A 17 -16.49 10.05 -4.80
N GLU A 18 -15.83 9.85 -3.66
CA GLU A 18 -14.38 9.67 -3.58
C GLU A 18 -13.99 8.20 -3.39
N ALA A 19 -12.82 7.84 -3.90
CA ALA A 19 -12.15 6.57 -3.60
C ALA A 19 -10.76 6.82 -3.01
N LEU A 20 -10.39 6.05 -2.00
CA LEU A 20 -9.05 5.97 -1.42
C LEU A 20 -8.48 4.57 -1.68
N VAL A 21 -7.37 4.52 -2.41
CA VAL A 21 -6.61 3.32 -2.70
C VAL A 21 -5.41 3.25 -1.80
N LEU A 22 -5.30 2.23 -0.95
CA LEU A 22 -4.21 2.10 0.01
C LEU A 22 -3.51 0.75 -0.11
N GLY A 23 -2.20 0.75 0.18
CA GLY A 23 -1.42 -0.49 0.15
C GLY A 23 -1.74 -1.39 1.35
N HIS A 24 -1.71 -2.71 1.16
CA HIS A 24 -1.97 -3.68 2.23
C HIS A 24 -1.20 -3.39 3.53
N CYS A 25 0.06 -2.96 3.42
CA CYS A 25 0.92 -2.63 4.56
C CYS A 25 0.41 -1.48 5.45
N VAL A 26 -0.52 -0.64 4.97
CA VAL A 26 -1.17 0.40 5.77
C VAL A 26 -2.10 -0.18 6.83
N LEU A 27 -2.89 -1.21 6.47
CA LEU A 27 -3.81 -1.89 7.39
C LEU A 27 -3.17 -3.11 8.05
N ASN A 28 -2.04 -3.58 7.53
CA ASN A 28 -1.30 -4.70 8.09
C ASN A 28 0.21 -4.56 7.83
N MET A 29 0.93 -3.87 8.73
CA MET A 29 2.40 -3.70 8.65
C MET A 29 3.17 -5.01 8.67
N ASN A 30 2.56 -6.13 9.08
CA ASN A 30 3.20 -7.43 9.07
C ASN A 30 3.46 -7.98 7.65
N THR A 31 2.98 -7.31 6.60
CA THR A 31 3.30 -7.63 5.20
C THR A 31 4.61 -7.02 4.73
N ARG A 32 5.20 -6.13 5.53
CA ARG A 32 6.56 -5.60 5.28
C ARG A 32 7.58 -6.71 5.53
N ALA A 33 8.78 -6.53 4.99
CA ALA A 33 9.88 -7.44 5.29
C ALA A 33 10.12 -7.54 6.82
N PRO A 34 10.52 -8.70 7.36
CA PRO A 34 10.55 -8.96 8.80
C PRO A 34 11.54 -8.05 9.54
N GLY A 35 11.05 -7.22 10.48
CA GLY A 35 11.90 -6.35 11.32
C GLY A 35 11.80 -4.83 11.09
N ILE A 36 10.99 -4.34 10.13
CA ILE A 36 10.76 -2.89 9.90
C ILE A 36 9.31 -2.47 10.13
N ALA A 37 8.47 -3.38 10.61
CA ALA A 37 7.11 -3.03 10.96
C ALA A 37 7.14 -2.09 12.17
N ALA A 38 6.78 -0.82 11.94
CA ALA A 38 6.69 0.17 13.01
C ALA A 38 5.47 -0.04 13.93
N TRP A 39 4.50 -0.84 13.49
CA TRP A 39 3.26 -1.14 14.20
C TRP A 39 2.98 -2.64 14.18
N ARG A 40 2.36 -3.15 15.25
CA ARG A 40 1.81 -4.51 15.30
C ARG A 40 0.46 -4.50 14.60
N GLY A 41 0.40 -4.99 13.36
CA GLY A 41 -0.82 -4.88 12.52
C GLY A 41 -0.90 -3.53 11.79
N GLY A 42 -2.08 -2.92 11.68
CA GLY A 42 -2.23 -1.67 10.94
C GLY A 42 -1.67 -0.43 11.64
N ILE A 43 -1.46 0.65 10.88
CA ILE A 43 -1.10 1.96 11.44
C ILE A 43 -2.32 2.51 12.21
N LEU A 44 -2.33 2.39 13.53
CA LEU A 44 -3.52 2.69 14.35
C LEU A 44 -4.07 4.12 14.14
N PRO A 45 -3.24 5.19 14.12
CA PRO A 45 -3.76 6.54 13.85
C PRO A 45 -4.47 6.64 12.50
N LEU A 46 -3.93 6.00 11.47
CA LEU A 46 -4.50 6.01 10.14
C LEU A 46 -5.79 5.19 10.08
N MET A 47 -5.82 4.01 10.71
CA MET A 47 -7.05 3.22 10.84
C MET A 47 -8.17 4.01 11.51
N ARG A 48 -7.86 4.78 12.56
CA ARG A 48 -8.85 5.65 13.21
C ARG A 48 -9.35 6.75 12.28
N MET A 49 -8.48 7.37 11.47
CA MET A 49 -8.91 8.35 10.46
C MET A 49 -9.80 7.73 9.38
N LEU A 50 -9.53 6.48 8.98
CA LEU A 50 -10.33 5.77 7.97
C LEU A 50 -11.76 5.48 8.45
N LEU A 51 -12.01 5.35 9.75
CA LEU A 51 -13.36 5.20 10.31
C LEU A 51 -14.25 6.43 10.05
N SER A 52 -13.65 7.60 9.87
CA SER A 52 -14.35 8.84 9.54
C SER A 52 -14.27 9.19 8.05
N TYR A 53 -13.73 8.29 7.23
CA TYR A 53 -13.65 8.50 5.79
C TYR A 53 -14.98 8.10 5.13
N HIS A 54 -15.64 9.04 4.48
CA HIS A 54 -16.95 8.85 3.84
C HIS A 54 -16.87 8.44 2.35
N GLY A 55 -15.68 8.10 1.87
CA GLY A 55 -15.45 7.56 0.53
C GLY A 55 -15.20 6.05 0.54
N GLU A 56 -15.09 5.46 -0.63
CA GLU A 56 -14.77 4.03 -0.76
C GLU A 56 -13.30 3.75 -0.45
N ILE A 57 -13.02 2.73 0.35
CA ILE A 57 -11.67 2.31 0.68
C ILE A 57 -11.35 1.04 -0.11
N HIS A 58 -10.34 1.14 -0.97
CA HIS A 58 -9.85 0.08 -1.81
C HIS A 58 -8.46 -0.32 -1.34
N GLN A 59 -8.23 -1.60 -1.07
CA GLN A 59 -6.90 -2.10 -0.69
C GLN A 59 -6.27 -2.88 -1.85
N TYR A 60 -5.07 -2.50 -2.26
CA TYR A 60 -4.27 -3.27 -3.21
C TYR A 60 -3.25 -4.17 -2.48
N PRO A 61 -2.92 -5.34 -3.03
CA PRO A 61 -1.98 -6.26 -2.40
C PRO A 61 -0.58 -5.64 -2.31
N CYS A 62 0.17 -5.97 -1.26
CA CYS A 62 1.59 -5.63 -1.18
C CYS A 62 2.33 -6.43 -2.27
N LEU A 63 2.71 -5.78 -3.36
CA LEU A 63 3.37 -6.42 -4.50
C LEU A 63 4.68 -7.10 -4.12
N GLU A 64 5.46 -6.49 -3.23
CA GLU A 64 6.68 -7.09 -2.69
C GLU A 64 6.39 -8.45 -2.03
N ALA A 65 5.34 -8.53 -1.22
CA ALA A 65 4.94 -9.75 -0.55
C ALA A 65 4.28 -10.76 -1.51
N ALA A 66 3.53 -10.29 -2.50
CA ALA A 66 2.85 -11.13 -3.48
C ALA A 66 3.83 -11.80 -4.45
N VAL A 67 4.91 -11.11 -4.82
CA VAL A 67 5.89 -11.62 -5.80
C VAL A 67 7.04 -12.35 -5.11
N VAL A 68 7.56 -11.82 -4.00
CA VAL A 68 8.77 -12.35 -3.34
C VAL A 68 8.44 -13.18 -2.10
N GLY A 69 7.29 -12.93 -1.48
CA GLY A 69 6.83 -13.64 -0.28
C GLY A 69 6.87 -12.81 1.00
N MET A 70 6.17 -13.30 2.02
CA MET A 70 6.04 -12.63 3.33
C MET A 70 7.33 -12.64 4.16
N ARG A 71 8.21 -13.63 3.95
CA ARG A 71 9.49 -13.78 4.67
C ARG A 71 10.70 -13.27 3.88
N ARG A 72 10.47 -12.35 2.95
CA ARG A 72 11.51 -11.78 2.07
C ARG A 72 12.52 -10.92 2.83
N TRP A 73 13.68 -10.76 2.23
CA TRP A 73 14.68 -9.78 2.66
C TRP A 73 14.29 -8.34 2.29
N TRP A 74 14.95 -7.35 2.90
CA TRP A 74 14.88 -5.95 2.51
C TRP A 74 15.34 -5.77 1.07
N GLN A 75 14.57 -5.06 0.25
CA GLN A 75 14.98 -4.81 -1.13
C GLN A 75 14.79 -3.34 -1.51
N VAL A 76 15.59 -2.88 -2.47
CA VAL A 76 15.54 -1.53 -3.04
C VAL A 76 14.80 -1.52 -4.38
N LYS A 77 14.45 -0.33 -4.88
CA LYS A 77 13.72 -0.16 -6.16
C LYS A 77 14.39 -0.93 -7.31
N GLU A 78 15.71 -0.87 -7.41
CA GLU A 78 16.50 -1.55 -8.46
C GLU A 78 16.30 -3.08 -8.45
N GLN A 79 16.10 -3.70 -7.28
CA GLN A 79 15.89 -5.15 -7.18
C GLN A 79 14.47 -5.57 -7.59
N TYR A 80 13.49 -4.67 -7.47
CA TYR A 80 12.13 -4.89 -7.97
C TYR A 80 11.94 -4.40 -9.41
N ASP A 81 12.91 -3.68 -9.99
CA ASP A 81 12.85 -3.17 -11.36
C ASP A 81 13.11 -4.27 -12.39
N THR A 82 12.22 -5.27 -12.39
CA THR A 82 12.21 -6.39 -13.32
C THR A 82 11.00 -6.30 -14.25
N TYR A 83 11.10 -6.91 -15.43
CA TYR A 83 10.01 -6.93 -16.40
C TYR A 83 8.71 -7.46 -15.80
N SER A 84 8.76 -8.64 -15.15
CA SER A 84 7.58 -9.31 -14.59
C SER A 84 6.95 -8.51 -13.44
N PHE A 85 7.78 -7.91 -12.59
CA PHE A 85 7.28 -7.07 -11.51
C PHE A 85 6.58 -5.83 -12.05
N ARG A 86 7.19 -5.13 -13.03
CA ARG A 86 6.55 -3.98 -13.69
C ARG A 86 5.26 -4.34 -14.43
N LEU A 87 5.23 -5.50 -15.08
CA LEU A 87 4.04 -5.98 -15.78
C LEU A 87 2.88 -6.18 -14.79
N LEU A 88 3.13 -6.85 -13.65
CA LEU A 88 2.12 -7.04 -12.61
C LEU A 88 1.67 -5.70 -12.01
N SER A 89 2.60 -4.81 -11.68
CA SER A 89 2.29 -3.47 -11.16
C SER A 89 1.37 -2.69 -12.11
N ARG A 90 1.67 -2.69 -13.41
CA ARG A 90 0.83 -2.05 -14.43
C ARG A 90 -0.54 -2.70 -14.50
N ARG A 91 -0.63 -4.02 -14.48
CA ARG A 91 -1.90 -4.74 -14.56
C ARG A 91 -2.84 -4.39 -13.41
N ILE A 92 -2.31 -4.30 -12.18
CA ILE A 92 -3.10 -3.86 -11.01
C ILE A 92 -3.55 -2.41 -11.17
N ALA A 93 -2.65 -1.52 -11.59
CA ALA A 93 -2.99 -0.12 -11.83
C ALA A 93 -4.09 0.05 -12.90
N GLU A 94 -4.00 -0.69 -14.00
CA GLU A 94 -5.00 -0.72 -15.08
C GLU A 94 -6.36 -1.23 -14.60
N MET A 95 -6.38 -2.27 -13.75
CA MET A 95 -7.62 -2.77 -13.16
C MET A 95 -8.32 -1.70 -12.34
N TYR A 96 -7.59 -1.00 -11.47
CA TYR A 96 -8.15 0.10 -10.68
C TYR A 96 -8.59 1.27 -11.57
N ALA A 97 -7.78 1.66 -12.56
CA ALA A 97 -8.12 2.74 -13.47
C ALA A 97 -9.42 2.43 -14.26
N SER A 98 -9.56 1.20 -14.77
CA SER A 98 -10.76 0.78 -15.48
C SER A 98 -11.99 0.74 -14.56
N TYR A 99 -11.83 0.19 -13.35
CA TYR A 99 -12.90 0.15 -12.36
C TYR A 99 -13.37 1.56 -11.98
N PHE A 100 -12.45 2.47 -11.63
CA PHE A 100 -12.82 3.83 -11.24
C PHE A 100 -13.42 4.66 -12.37
N SER A 101 -12.95 4.47 -13.61
CA SER A 101 -13.51 5.13 -14.78
C SER A 101 -14.96 4.70 -15.04
N ARG A 102 -15.29 3.42 -14.82
CA ARG A 102 -16.66 2.89 -15.02
C ARG A 102 -17.63 3.34 -13.93
N VAL A 103 -17.17 3.43 -12.68
CA VAL A 103 -17.99 3.89 -11.55
C VAL A 103 -18.20 5.41 -11.57
N GLY A 104 -17.25 6.17 -12.13
CA GLY A 104 -17.36 7.61 -12.25
C GLY A 104 -17.02 8.37 -10.95
N PHE A 105 -15.99 7.92 -10.21
CA PHE A 105 -15.52 8.65 -9.03
C PHE A 105 -15.10 10.08 -9.38
N LYS A 106 -15.50 11.04 -8.55
CA LYS A 106 -15.13 12.46 -8.69
C LYS A 106 -13.67 12.70 -8.31
N LYS A 107 -13.13 11.88 -7.39
CA LYS A 107 -11.77 12.01 -6.88
C LYS A 107 -11.22 10.67 -6.44
N VAL A 108 -10.01 10.35 -6.90
CA VAL A 108 -9.27 9.16 -6.48
C VAL A 108 -8.01 9.61 -5.72
N LYS A 109 -7.81 9.05 -4.54
CA LYS A 109 -6.64 9.28 -3.68
C LYS A 109 -5.83 7.99 -3.60
N VAL A 110 -4.50 8.08 -3.63
CA VAL A 110 -3.61 6.92 -3.46
C VAL A 110 -2.74 7.13 -2.23
N LEU A 111 -2.69 6.12 -1.36
CA LEU A 111 -1.91 6.11 -0.14
C LEU A 111 -0.91 4.95 -0.16
N GLY A 112 0.36 5.31 -0.28
CA GLY A 112 1.50 4.42 -0.14
C GLY A 112 2.30 4.71 1.14
N LEU A 113 3.23 3.82 1.47
CA LEU A 113 4.18 4.06 2.54
C LEU A 113 5.42 4.73 1.96
N GLY A 114 5.76 5.91 2.48
CA GLY A 114 6.99 6.60 2.12
C GLY A 114 8.21 5.70 2.29
N LEU A 115 9.16 5.82 1.36
CA LEU A 115 10.38 5.00 1.26
C LEU A 115 10.16 3.57 0.76
N SER A 116 8.93 3.05 0.62
CA SER A 116 8.78 1.72 0.02
C SER A 116 9.32 1.72 -1.42
N PRO A 117 10.07 0.68 -1.81
CA PRO A 117 10.56 0.49 -3.17
C PRO A 117 9.45 0.31 -4.22
N THR A 118 8.22 0.02 -3.78
CA THR A 118 7.10 -0.32 -4.66
C THR A 118 5.92 0.64 -4.56
N CYS A 119 5.68 1.24 -3.38
CA CYS A 119 4.58 2.18 -3.17
C CYS A 119 5.03 3.56 -2.65
N GLY A 120 6.33 3.84 -2.62
CA GLY A 120 6.85 5.18 -2.35
C GLY A 120 6.51 6.13 -3.50
N TYR A 121 5.91 7.28 -3.18
CA TYR A 121 5.52 8.29 -4.19
C TYR A 121 6.56 9.41 -4.34
N ARG A 122 6.88 10.13 -3.25
CA ARG A 122 7.88 11.21 -3.31
C ARG A 122 9.30 10.68 -3.24
N TYR A 123 9.49 9.65 -2.42
CA TYR A 123 10.79 9.07 -2.10
C TYR A 123 10.67 7.56 -2.00
N THR A 124 11.68 6.87 -2.50
CA THR A 124 11.80 5.41 -2.50
C THR A 124 13.20 4.99 -2.09
N GLN A 125 13.34 3.89 -1.34
CA GLN A 125 14.64 3.27 -1.09
C GLN A 125 15.27 2.82 -2.41
N SER A 126 16.53 3.19 -2.61
CA SER A 126 17.28 2.93 -3.84
C SER A 126 18.76 2.72 -3.52
N ASP A 127 19.39 1.77 -4.20
CA ASP A 127 20.84 1.57 -4.18
C ASP A 127 21.26 1.11 -5.59
N ALA A 128 22.10 1.91 -6.26
CA ALA A 128 22.57 1.61 -7.61
C ALA A 128 23.37 0.29 -7.69
N SER A 129 23.96 -0.16 -6.59
CA SER A 129 24.65 -1.44 -6.50
C SER A 129 23.71 -2.63 -6.33
N GLY A 130 22.41 -2.39 -6.13
CA GLY A 130 21.42 -3.43 -5.82
C GLY A 130 21.55 -3.99 -4.40
N GLY A 131 22.36 -3.37 -3.54
CA GLY A 131 22.53 -3.77 -2.15
C GLY A 131 21.36 -3.36 -1.25
N GLY A 132 20.54 -4.32 -0.82
CA GLY A 132 19.57 -4.07 0.27
C GLY A 132 20.28 -4.06 1.63
N ARG A 133 20.22 -2.95 2.40
CA ARG A 133 20.97 -2.83 3.67
C ARG A 133 20.10 -2.89 4.92
N PRO A 134 20.28 -3.90 5.81
CA PRO A 134 19.54 -4.04 7.07
C PRO A 134 19.99 -3.11 8.21
N ARG A 135 21.04 -2.28 8.04
CA ARG A 135 21.72 -1.58 9.16
C ARG A 135 21.97 -0.08 8.95
N GLU A 136 21.35 0.53 7.96
CA GLU A 136 21.56 1.95 7.70
C GLU A 136 20.81 2.81 8.73
N ARG A 137 21.53 3.59 9.54
CA ARG A 137 20.96 4.43 10.61
C ARG A 137 20.18 5.64 10.07
N GLU A 138 20.40 6.03 8.82
CA GLU A 138 19.66 7.10 8.13
C GLU A 138 19.14 6.61 6.77
N PRO A 139 17.94 5.98 6.74
CA PRO A 139 17.32 5.50 5.50
C PRO A 139 17.08 6.61 4.47
N SER A 140 17.03 7.87 4.90
CA SER A 140 16.88 9.05 4.04
C SER A 140 18.08 9.32 3.13
N ARG A 141 19.28 8.80 3.45
CA ARG A 141 20.47 9.00 2.60
C ARG A 141 20.38 8.31 1.24
N ASN A 142 19.60 7.22 1.19
CA ASN A 142 19.48 6.36 0.02
C ASN A 142 18.08 6.43 -0.58
N THR A 143 17.61 7.66 -0.77
CA THR A 143 16.33 7.92 -1.44
C THR A 143 16.53 8.49 -2.83
N ARG A 144 15.76 7.98 -3.78
CA ARG A 144 15.56 8.64 -5.08
C ARG A 144 14.15 9.19 -5.19
N GLY A 145 13.93 10.10 -6.14
CA GLY A 145 12.58 10.49 -6.56
C GLY A 145 11.79 9.26 -6.96
N GLY A 146 10.54 9.18 -6.49
CA GLY A 146 9.63 8.05 -6.77
C GLY A 146 9.30 7.93 -8.24
#